data_AF-A0A961U1W1-F1
#
_entry.id   AF-A0A961U1W1-F1
#
_cell.length_a   1.000
_cell.length_b   1.000
_cell.length_c   1.000
_cell.angle_alpha   90.00
_cell.angle_beta   90.00
_cell.angle_gamma   90.00
#
_symmetry.space_group_name_H-M   'P 1'
#
loop_
_entity.id
_entity.type
_entity.pdbx_description
1 polymer ?
#
loop_
_entity_poly.entity_id
_entity_poly.type
_entity_poly.pdbx_seq_one_letter_code
_entity_poly.pdbx_strand_id
1 'polypeptide(L)'
;LMVHGECSSSGCFSMNNKQMEQIYAFARDAFRGGQTEFQVQSFPFRMTAANMARYRNDPNYDFWKMLKEGYDQFEITRMPVKVDVCEKRYVFNRVTEDGASFSAAGACPASTMPDQLASAYSSYQSSYEAAFSSASGKSLAPPKETINGLKEAKLVADWTHQRSRGERISIEPPAMAHDGTVVQTSRMGRVDSPAGRKMAAIEAEQAAKRKAEDDKRRAEEQKRLAKLQAEEAKKAAEEAKAAEAVAAAAPVDEATPTAKAEEKPGLLGGVRKRFGNIFGS
;
A
#
# COMPACT_ATOMS: atom_id res chain seq x y z
N LEU A 1 -25.52 -10.91 8.11
CA LEU A 1 -24.13 -10.78 7.60
C LEU A 1 -24.10 -9.53 6.71
N MET A 2 -23.20 -8.57 6.97
CA MET A 2 -22.99 -7.38 6.12
C MET A 2 -21.52 -7.24 5.75
N VAL A 3 -21.23 -6.55 4.65
CA VAL A 3 -19.88 -6.06 4.33
C VAL A 3 -19.88 -4.56 4.61
N HIS A 4 -19.02 -4.10 5.51
CA HIS A 4 -19.04 -2.71 5.98
C HIS A 4 -17.63 -2.16 6.20
N GLY A 5 -17.54 -0.83 6.25
CA GLY A 5 -16.33 -0.13 6.64
C GLY A 5 -16.12 -0.19 8.15
N GLU A 6 -15.00 0.32 8.62
CA GLU A 6 -14.55 0.22 10.01
C GLU A 6 -14.11 -1.19 10.44
N CYS A 7 -13.11 -1.25 11.33
CA CYS A 7 -12.40 -2.49 11.65
C CYS A 7 -12.98 -3.22 12.87
N SER A 8 -14.29 -3.11 13.10
CA SER A 8 -14.99 -3.75 14.21
C SER A 8 -16.25 -4.46 13.71
N SER A 9 -16.35 -5.77 13.92
CA SER A 9 -17.61 -6.49 13.72
C SER A 9 -17.84 -7.61 14.73
N SER A 10 -19.12 -7.90 14.94
CA SER A 10 -19.61 -9.10 15.62
C SER A 10 -20.12 -10.11 14.59
N GLY A 11 -19.23 -10.57 13.71
CA GLY A 11 -19.56 -11.59 12.68
C GLY A 11 -19.98 -11.03 11.31
N CYS A 12 -19.54 -9.83 10.95
CA CYS A 12 -19.68 -9.25 9.61
C CYS A 12 -18.31 -9.18 8.90
N PHE A 13 -18.30 -8.94 7.59
CA PHE A 13 -17.04 -8.68 6.88
C PHE A 13 -16.66 -7.21 7.03
N SER A 14 -15.71 -6.95 7.92
CA SER A 14 -15.16 -5.61 8.18
C SER A 14 -14.00 -5.30 7.24
N MET A 15 -14.14 -4.24 6.46
CA MET A 15 -13.11 -3.69 5.58
C MET A 15 -12.70 -2.30 6.08
N ASN A 16 -11.59 -1.75 5.61
CA ASN A 16 -11.32 -0.34 5.87
C ASN A 16 -12.29 0.56 5.06
N ASN A 17 -12.48 1.81 5.49
CA ASN A 17 -13.47 2.70 4.87
C ASN A 17 -13.21 2.92 3.37
N LYS A 18 -11.95 3.08 2.97
CA LYS A 18 -11.57 3.30 1.55
C LYS A 18 -11.92 2.09 0.69
N GLN A 19 -11.64 0.88 1.16
CA GLN A 19 -12.00 -0.37 0.49
C GLN A 19 -13.51 -0.52 0.41
N MET A 20 -14.23 -0.20 1.49
CA MET A 20 -15.68 -0.30 1.48
C MET A 20 -16.33 0.74 0.57
N GLU A 21 -15.80 1.95 0.48
CA GLU A 21 -16.22 2.97 -0.49
C GLU A 21 -16.10 2.46 -1.93
N GLN A 22 -15.02 1.74 -2.24
CA GLN A 22 -14.83 1.12 -3.56
C GLN A 22 -15.85 0.00 -3.81
N ILE A 23 -16.04 -0.91 -2.84
CA ILE A 23 -17.05 -1.98 -2.95
C ILE A 23 -18.44 -1.39 -3.14
N TYR A 24 -18.78 -0.35 -2.39
CA TYR A 24 -20.06 0.35 -2.52
C TYR A 24 -20.22 1.00 -3.90
N ALA A 25 -19.17 1.64 -4.43
CA ALA A 25 -19.19 2.23 -5.76
C ALA A 25 -19.46 1.16 -6.85
N PHE A 26 -18.77 0.02 -6.78
CA PHE A 26 -19.01 -1.09 -7.71
C PHE A 26 -20.42 -1.67 -7.59
N ALA A 27 -20.92 -1.88 -6.35
CA ALA A 27 -22.27 -2.36 -6.11
C ALA A 27 -23.33 -1.39 -6.69
N ARG A 28 -23.19 -0.10 -6.40
CA ARG A 28 -24.09 0.95 -6.91
C ARG A 28 -24.11 0.97 -8.43
N ASP A 29 -22.95 0.91 -9.07
CA ASP A 29 -22.86 0.99 -10.53
C ASP A 29 -23.35 -0.31 -11.20
N ALA A 30 -23.11 -1.48 -10.59
CA ALA A 30 -23.68 -2.75 -11.03
C ALA A 30 -25.22 -2.75 -10.97
N PHE A 31 -25.81 -2.24 -9.88
CA PHE A 31 -27.27 -2.12 -9.74
C PHE A 31 -27.87 -1.11 -10.71
N ARG A 32 -27.20 0.03 -10.93
CA ARG A 32 -27.61 0.99 -11.99
C ARG A 32 -27.53 0.38 -13.39
N GLY A 33 -26.58 -0.54 -13.61
CA GLY A 33 -26.44 -1.32 -14.83
C GLY A 33 -27.48 -2.45 -14.99
N GLY A 34 -28.40 -2.62 -14.05
CA GLY A 34 -29.49 -3.59 -14.13
C GLY A 34 -29.21 -4.94 -13.46
N GLN A 35 -28.05 -5.13 -12.84
CA GLN A 35 -27.87 -6.29 -11.96
C GLN A 35 -28.81 -6.16 -10.75
N THR A 36 -29.35 -7.28 -10.26
CA THR A 36 -30.17 -7.31 -9.04
C THR A 36 -29.37 -7.77 -7.83
N GLU A 37 -28.24 -8.43 -8.07
CA GLU A 37 -27.33 -8.98 -7.07
C GLU A 37 -25.93 -9.13 -7.65
N PHE A 38 -24.94 -9.32 -6.79
CA PHE A 38 -23.57 -9.69 -7.16
C PHE A 38 -23.02 -10.69 -6.16
N GLN A 39 -22.11 -11.54 -6.62
CA GLN A 39 -21.52 -12.59 -5.80
C GLN A 39 -20.32 -12.08 -5.01
N VAL A 40 -20.24 -12.42 -3.72
CA VAL A 40 -19.05 -12.22 -2.89
C VAL A 40 -18.46 -13.57 -2.53
N GLN A 41 -17.18 -13.77 -2.81
CA GLN A 41 -16.45 -14.99 -2.50
C GLN A 41 -15.29 -14.69 -1.55
N SER A 42 -15.24 -15.41 -0.43
CA SER A 42 -14.19 -15.27 0.58
C SER A 42 -13.32 -16.52 0.59
N PHE A 43 -12.05 -16.37 0.23
CA PHE A 43 -11.05 -17.43 0.25
C PHE A 43 -10.04 -17.19 1.38
N PRO A 44 -9.45 -18.25 1.97
CA PRO A 44 -8.51 -18.10 3.09
C PRO A 44 -7.23 -17.33 2.70
N PHE A 45 -6.82 -17.45 1.45
CA PHE A 45 -5.70 -16.76 0.84
C PHE A 45 -5.81 -16.87 -0.69
N ARG A 46 -4.93 -16.21 -1.43
CA ARG A 46 -4.76 -16.48 -2.87
C ARG A 46 -4.29 -17.92 -3.07
N MET A 47 -5.12 -18.78 -3.64
CA MET A 47 -4.96 -20.24 -3.62
C MET A 47 -3.94 -20.78 -4.64
N THR A 48 -2.78 -20.10 -4.71
CA THR A 48 -1.64 -20.51 -5.52
C THR A 48 -1.04 -21.82 -5.00
N ALA A 49 -0.33 -22.54 -5.87
CA ALA A 49 0.39 -23.75 -5.51
C ALA A 49 1.33 -23.57 -4.30
N ALA A 50 2.05 -22.45 -4.24
CA ALA A 50 2.94 -22.13 -3.12
C ALA A 50 2.19 -21.94 -1.80
N ASN A 51 1.04 -21.27 -1.81
CA ASN A 51 0.25 -21.08 -0.60
C ASN A 51 -0.42 -22.38 -0.17
N MET A 52 -1.01 -23.16 -1.10
CA MET A 52 -1.57 -24.47 -0.77
C MET A 52 -0.50 -25.40 -0.17
N ALA A 53 0.71 -25.43 -0.73
CA ALA A 53 1.82 -26.23 -0.20
C ALA A 53 2.29 -25.75 1.19
N ARG A 54 2.25 -24.43 1.44
CA ARG A 54 2.59 -23.82 2.74
C ARG A 54 1.60 -24.24 3.83
N TYR A 55 0.29 -24.21 3.54
CA TYR A 55 -0.75 -24.51 4.52
C TYR A 55 -1.26 -25.96 4.48
N ARG A 56 -0.52 -26.88 3.87
CA ARG A 56 -0.93 -28.29 3.64
C ARG A 56 -1.27 -29.09 4.90
N ASN A 57 -0.77 -28.66 6.06
CA ASN A 57 -0.98 -29.31 7.35
C ASN A 57 -2.08 -28.65 8.20
N ASP A 58 -2.77 -27.64 7.67
CA ASP A 58 -3.87 -26.98 8.37
C ASP A 58 -5.07 -27.93 8.52
N PRO A 59 -5.79 -27.95 9.66
CA PRO A 59 -6.98 -28.78 9.83
C PRO A 59 -8.08 -28.49 8.80
N ASN A 60 -8.11 -27.29 8.19
CA ASN A 60 -9.09 -26.90 7.19
C ASN A 60 -8.64 -27.19 5.76
N TYR A 61 -7.48 -27.83 5.55
CA TYR A 61 -6.90 -27.99 4.21
C TYR A 61 -7.81 -28.75 3.24
N ASP A 62 -8.54 -29.78 3.71
CA ASP A 62 -9.49 -30.51 2.87
C ASP A 62 -10.67 -29.63 2.43
N PHE A 63 -11.16 -28.76 3.32
CA PHE A 63 -12.18 -27.78 2.99
C PHE A 63 -11.66 -26.77 1.96
N TRP A 64 -10.41 -26.31 2.09
CA TRP A 64 -9.80 -25.42 1.12
C TRP A 64 -9.54 -26.10 -0.22
N LYS A 65 -9.12 -27.36 -0.27
CA LYS A 65 -9.03 -28.11 -1.54
C LYS A 65 -10.38 -28.15 -2.27
N MET A 66 -11.48 -28.29 -1.55
CA MET A 66 -12.82 -28.22 -2.14
C MET A 66 -13.10 -26.80 -2.68
N LEU A 67 -12.86 -25.74 -1.91
CA LEU A 67 -13.03 -24.35 -2.40
C LEU A 67 -12.15 -24.02 -3.61
N LYS A 68 -10.98 -24.65 -3.70
CA LYS A 68 -10.01 -24.43 -4.76
C LYS A 68 -10.58 -24.76 -6.14
N GLU A 69 -11.45 -25.75 -6.26
CA GLU A 69 -12.09 -26.09 -7.53
C GLU A 69 -12.82 -24.87 -8.12
N GLY A 70 -13.66 -24.21 -7.32
CA GLY A 70 -14.34 -22.99 -7.73
C GLY A 70 -13.38 -21.83 -8.01
N TYR A 71 -12.34 -21.68 -7.18
CA TYR A 71 -11.29 -20.67 -7.38
C TYR A 71 -10.59 -20.85 -8.74
N ASP A 72 -10.20 -22.07 -9.07
CA ASP A 72 -9.48 -22.41 -10.29
C ASP A 72 -10.38 -22.22 -11.52
N GLN A 73 -11.64 -22.64 -11.45
CA GLN A 73 -12.61 -22.38 -12.52
C GLN A 73 -12.82 -20.88 -12.78
N PHE A 74 -12.84 -20.05 -11.73
CA PHE A 74 -12.86 -18.59 -11.87
C PHE A 74 -11.57 -18.06 -12.50
N GLU A 75 -10.40 -18.55 -12.10
CA GLU A 75 -9.13 -18.12 -12.69
C GLU A 75 -8.99 -18.47 -14.18
N ILE A 76 -9.57 -19.61 -14.60
CA ILE A 76 -9.62 -20.05 -16.00
C ILE A 76 -10.58 -19.18 -16.82
N THR A 77 -11.83 -19.03 -16.34
CA THR A 77 -12.90 -18.42 -17.13
C THR A 77 -13.00 -16.92 -16.98
N ARG A 78 -12.50 -16.37 -15.86
CA ARG A 78 -12.72 -14.99 -15.40
C ARG A 78 -14.20 -14.61 -15.29
N MET A 79 -15.07 -15.61 -15.13
CA MET A 79 -16.51 -15.45 -14.96
C MET A 79 -16.94 -15.91 -13.58
N PRO A 80 -17.98 -15.28 -12.97
CA PRO A 80 -18.55 -15.76 -11.72
C PRO A 80 -18.94 -17.24 -11.82
N VAL A 81 -18.45 -18.04 -10.88
CA VAL A 81 -18.76 -19.47 -10.77
C VAL A 81 -20.17 -19.65 -10.22
N LYS A 82 -20.97 -20.49 -10.88
CA LYS A 82 -22.21 -21.00 -10.30
C LYS A 82 -21.84 -21.92 -9.14
N VAL A 83 -22.37 -21.63 -7.95
CA VAL A 83 -22.13 -22.40 -6.74
C VAL A 83 -23.43 -23.10 -6.35
N ASP A 84 -23.35 -24.41 -6.19
CA ASP A 84 -24.42 -25.24 -5.64
C ASP A 84 -23.88 -26.02 -4.42
N VAL A 85 -24.76 -26.67 -3.66
CA VAL A 85 -24.38 -27.46 -2.47
C VAL A 85 -25.09 -28.80 -2.48
N CYS A 86 -24.33 -29.88 -2.30
CA CYS A 86 -24.85 -31.22 -2.05
C CYS A 86 -23.90 -32.00 -1.14
N GLU A 87 -24.42 -32.96 -0.37
CA GLU A 87 -23.62 -33.72 0.61
C GLU A 87 -22.83 -32.82 1.59
N LYS A 88 -23.38 -31.63 1.91
CA LYS A 88 -22.73 -30.58 2.70
C LYS A 88 -21.40 -30.08 2.10
N ARG A 89 -21.22 -30.22 0.79
CA ARG A 89 -20.04 -29.80 0.03
C ARG A 89 -20.44 -28.84 -1.09
N TYR A 90 -19.57 -27.88 -1.37
CA TYR A 90 -19.75 -26.98 -2.52
C TYR A 90 -19.44 -27.73 -3.81
N VAL A 91 -20.23 -27.47 -4.84
CA VAL A 91 -19.98 -27.90 -6.21
C VAL A 91 -20.08 -26.70 -7.15
N PHE A 92 -19.26 -26.70 -8.20
CA PHE A 92 -19.05 -25.51 -9.03
C PHE A 92 -19.32 -25.79 -10.51
N ASN A 93 -20.11 -24.91 -11.15
CA ASN A 93 -20.48 -24.99 -12.57
C ASN A 93 -20.96 -26.38 -13.01
N ARG A 94 -21.76 -27.04 -12.17
CA ARG A 94 -22.34 -28.35 -12.45
C ARG A 94 -23.70 -28.20 -13.13
N VAL A 95 -23.94 -29.05 -14.12
CA VAL A 95 -25.21 -29.19 -14.83
C VAL A 95 -25.77 -30.57 -14.53
N THR A 96 -27.04 -30.66 -14.13
CA THR A 96 -27.71 -31.95 -13.87
C THR A 96 -28.37 -32.46 -15.15
N GLU A 97 -28.34 -33.77 -15.37
CA GLU A 97 -28.84 -34.38 -16.62
C GLU A 97 -30.38 -34.39 -16.69
N ASP A 98 -31.07 -34.51 -15.54
CA ASP A 98 -32.53 -34.71 -15.48
C ASP A 98 -33.31 -33.55 -14.82
N GLY A 99 -32.74 -32.34 -14.78
CA GLY A 99 -33.36 -31.22 -14.06
C GLY A 99 -33.44 -31.42 -12.54
N ALA A 100 -32.71 -32.41 -12.01
CA ALA A 100 -32.54 -32.61 -10.58
C ALA A 100 -31.94 -31.35 -9.94
N SER A 101 -32.39 -31.04 -8.72
CA SER A 101 -31.88 -29.90 -7.95
C SER A 101 -30.81 -30.32 -6.95
N PHE A 102 -29.85 -29.44 -6.71
CA PHE A 102 -28.87 -29.62 -5.65
C PHE A 102 -29.51 -29.29 -4.30
N SER A 103 -29.32 -30.17 -3.31
CA SER A 103 -29.80 -29.97 -1.94
C SER A 103 -28.65 -30.16 -0.96
N ALA A 104 -28.43 -29.17 -0.09
CA ALA A 104 -27.31 -29.19 0.84
C ALA A 104 -27.29 -30.42 1.77
N ALA A 105 -28.46 -30.94 2.13
CA ALA A 105 -28.61 -32.14 2.97
C ALA A 105 -28.76 -33.43 2.15
N GLY A 106 -29.02 -33.35 0.85
CA GLY A 106 -29.23 -34.49 -0.03
C GLY A 106 -27.95 -35.02 -0.67
N ALA A 107 -28.04 -36.20 -1.28
CA ALA A 107 -26.98 -36.75 -2.13
C ALA A 107 -26.74 -35.85 -3.35
N CYS A 108 -25.52 -35.85 -3.86
CA CYS A 108 -25.22 -35.12 -5.10
C CYS A 108 -25.89 -35.80 -6.30
N PRO A 109 -26.74 -35.10 -7.07
CA PRO A 109 -27.32 -35.68 -8.28
C PRO A 109 -26.24 -35.93 -9.33
N ALA A 110 -26.52 -36.88 -10.23
CA ALA A 110 -25.73 -37.09 -11.43
C ALA A 110 -25.62 -35.75 -12.17
N SER A 111 -24.37 -35.31 -12.33
CA SER A 111 -24.06 -34.00 -12.88
C SER A 111 -22.78 -34.07 -13.70
N THR A 112 -22.66 -33.15 -14.63
CA THR A 112 -21.50 -32.99 -15.49
C THR A 112 -21.01 -31.55 -15.43
N MET A 113 -19.79 -31.34 -15.89
CA MET A 113 -19.24 -30.02 -16.13
C MET A 113 -19.25 -29.79 -17.65
N PRO A 114 -19.51 -28.57 -18.15
CA PRO A 114 -19.44 -28.29 -19.57
C PRO A 114 -18.08 -28.72 -20.17
N ASP A 115 -18.08 -29.42 -21.30
CA ASP A 115 -16.89 -30.08 -21.87
C ASP A 115 -15.68 -29.18 -22.05
N GLN A 116 -15.92 -27.94 -22.49
CA GLN A 116 -14.88 -26.92 -22.67
C GLN A 116 -14.22 -26.56 -21.34
N LEU A 117 -15.02 -26.38 -20.29
CA LEU A 117 -14.53 -26.08 -18.96
C LEU A 117 -13.80 -27.29 -18.37
N ALA A 118 -14.33 -28.51 -18.56
CA ALA A 118 -13.69 -29.72 -18.07
C ALA A 118 -12.29 -29.92 -18.69
N SER A 119 -12.16 -29.70 -19.99
CA SER A 119 -10.88 -29.80 -20.72
C SER A 119 -9.87 -28.74 -20.26
N ALA A 120 -10.31 -27.49 -20.14
CA ALA A 120 -9.48 -26.39 -19.67
C ALA A 120 -9.05 -26.59 -18.20
N TYR A 121 -9.97 -27.07 -17.35
CA TYR A 121 -9.70 -27.37 -15.95
C TYR A 121 -8.68 -28.52 -15.80
N SER A 122 -8.78 -29.59 -16.59
CA SER A 122 -7.81 -30.69 -16.58
C SER A 122 -6.39 -30.21 -16.95
N SER A 123 -6.28 -29.34 -17.96
CA SER A 123 -5.00 -28.73 -18.35
C SER A 123 -4.46 -27.80 -17.25
N TYR A 124 -5.32 -26.99 -16.64
CA TYR A 124 -4.96 -26.14 -15.50
C TYR A 124 -4.47 -26.97 -14.31
N GLN A 125 -5.17 -28.05 -13.95
CA GLN A 125 -4.79 -28.95 -12.85
C GLN A 125 -3.42 -29.59 -13.07
N SER A 126 -3.10 -29.99 -14.31
CA SER A 126 -1.79 -30.53 -14.64
C SER A 126 -0.67 -29.52 -14.36
N SER A 127 -0.88 -28.25 -14.74
CA SER A 127 0.07 -27.16 -14.45
C SER A 127 0.16 -26.84 -12.96
N TYR A 128 -0.98 -26.86 -12.26
CA TYR A 128 -1.05 -26.63 -10.82
C TYR A 128 -0.29 -27.72 -10.05
N GLU A 129 -0.48 -29.00 -10.40
CA GLU A 129 0.15 -30.12 -9.71
C GLU A 129 1.69 -30.07 -9.86
N ALA A 130 2.18 -29.75 -11.06
CA ALA A 130 3.61 -29.54 -11.29
C ALA A 130 4.16 -28.40 -10.40
N ALA A 131 3.43 -27.28 -10.33
CA ALA A 131 3.81 -26.15 -9.47
C ALA A 131 3.72 -26.50 -7.97
N PHE A 132 2.72 -27.28 -7.56
CA PHE A 132 2.49 -27.70 -6.18
C PHE A 132 3.56 -28.68 -5.72
N SER A 133 3.90 -29.67 -6.55
CA SER A 133 5.02 -30.58 -6.32
C SER A 133 6.34 -29.82 -6.19
N SER A 134 6.60 -28.86 -7.09
CA SER A 134 7.79 -27.99 -7.00
C SER A 134 7.80 -27.14 -5.72
N ALA A 135 6.66 -26.61 -5.30
CA ALA A 135 6.55 -25.80 -4.09
C ALA A 135 6.68 -26.63 -2.81
N SER A 136 6.16 -27.85 -2.79
CA SER A 136 6.18 -28.75 -1.64
C SER A 136 7.60 -29.24 -1.30
N GLY A 137 8.47 -29.37 -2.30
CA GLY A 137 9.88 -29.70 -2.12
C GLY A 137 10.76 -28.53 -1.68
N LYS A 138 10.25 -27.29 -1.68
CA LYS A 138 10.98 -26.10 -1.23
C LYS A 138 10.73 -25.86 0.25
N SER A 139 11.75 -25.37 0.96
CA SER A 139 11.57 -24.79 2.28
C SER A 139 10.79 -23.48 2.13
N LEU A 140 9.47 -23.55 2.26
CA LEU A 140 8.59 -22.40 2.25
C LEU A 140 8.60 -21.76 3.64
N ALA A 141 8.57 -20.43 3.70
CA ALA A 141 8.31 -19.72 4.96
C ALA A 141 7.03 -20.29 5.61
N PRO A 142 7.01 -20.47 6.95
CA PRO A 142 5.89 -21.09 7.63
C PRO A 142 4.58 -20.31 7.44
N PRO A 143 3.41 -20.98 7.59
CA PRO A 143 2.12 -20.33 7.73
C PRO A 143 2.19 -19.11 8.64
N LYS A 144 1.67 -17.96 8.19
CA LYS A 144 1.49 -16.79 9.04
C LYS A 144 0.04 -16.79 9.48
N GLU A 145 -0.19 -16.90 10.78
CA GLU A 145 -1.52 -17.04 11.41
C GLU A 145 -2.47 -15.85 11.19
N THR A 146 -2.06 -14.78 10.51
CA THR A 146 -2.88 -13.62 10.08
C THR A 146 -1.94 -12.59 9.42
N ILE A 147 -2.49 -11.48 8.94
CA ILE A 147 -1.75 -10.23 8.69
C ILE A 147 -0.80 -10.03 9.89
N ASN A 148 0.50 -10.22 9.65
CA ASN A 148 1.64 -10.29 10.58
C ASN A 148 1.46 -11.01 11.94
N GLY A 149 0.47 -11.90 12.07
CA GLY A 149 0.23 -12.78 13.23
C GLY A 149 -0.56 -12.16 14.39
N LEU A 150 -0.65 -12.91 15.50
CA LEU A 150 -1.44 -12.56 16.69
C LEU A 150 -1.14 -11.18 17.30
N LYS A 151 0.06 -10.64 17.07
CA LYS A 151 0.45 -9.32 17.59
C LYS A 151 -0.34 -8.20 16.91
N GLU A 152 -0.47 -8.25 15.59
CA GLU A 152 -1.27 -7.28 14.85
C GLU A 152 -2.76 -7.45 15.16
N ALA A 153 -3.24 -8.70 15.25
CA ALA A 153 -4.62 -8.97 15.66
C ALA A 153 -4.96 -8.35 17.03
N LYS A 154 -4.04 -8.46 18.02
CA LYS A 154 -4.20 -7.82 19.33
C LYS A 154 -4.18 -6.29 19.24
N LEU A 155 -3.26 -5.70 18.46
CA LEU A 155 -3.22 -4.24 18.25
C LEU A 155 -4.53 -3.71 17.66
N VAL A 156 -5.07 -4.39 16.66
CA VAL A 156 -6.36 -4.02 16.03
C VAL A 156 -7.53 -4.24 17.00
N ALA A 157 -7.50 -5.31 17.81
CA ALA A 157 -8.51 -5.57 18.84
C ALA A 157 -8.50 -4.51 19.96
N ASP A 158 -7.32 -4.14 20.47
CA ASP A 158 -7.17 -3.11 21.50
C ASP A 158 -7.64 -1.74 20.97
N TRP A 159 -7.24 -1.39 19.75
CA TRP A 159 -7.74 -0.20 19.05
C TRP A 159 -9.28 -0.22 18.95
N THR A 160 -9.86 -1.37 18.59
CA THR A 160 -11.32 -1.55 18.50
C THR A 160 -12.01 -1.34 19.85
N HIS A 161 -11.44 -1.88 20.93
CA HIS A 161 -11.96 -1.71 22.29
C HIS A 161 -11.86 -0.27 22.79
N GLN A 162 -10.77 0.43 22.50
CA GLN A 162 -10.64 1.86 22.82
C GLN A 162 -11.70 2.68 22.07
N ARG A 163 -11.96 2.34 20.80
CA ARG A 163 -12.97 3.01 19.98
C ARG A 163 -14.37 2.81 20.53
N SER A 164 -14.72 1.59 20.93
CA SER A 164 -16.05 1.28 21.48
C SER A 164 -16.29 1.95 22.83
N ARG A 165 -15.24 2.23 23.59
CA ARG A 165 -15.28 3.07 24.81
C ARG A 165 -15.35 4.58 24.50
N GLY A 166 -15.30 4.98 23.24
CA GLY A 166 -15.35 6.37 22.80
C GLY A 166 -14.05 7.13 23.08
N GLU A 167 -12.92 6.44 23.23
CA GLU A 167 -11.60 7.07 23.35
C GLU A 167 -11.19 7.70 22.01
N ARG A 168 -10.42 8.79 22.07
CA ARG A 168 -9.93 9.46 20.86
C ARG A 168 -8.70 8.74 20.33
N ILE A 169 -8.90 7.90 19.32
CA ILE A 169 -7.85 7.10 18.67
C ILE A 169 -7.78 7.40 17.17
N SER A 170 -6.81 6.84 16.44
CA SER A 170 -6.71 6.99 14.98
C SER A 170 -7.96 6.50 14.25
N ILE A 171 -8.33 7.12 13.12
CA ILE A 171 -9.47 6.71 12.29
C ILE A 171 -9.29 5.30 11.74
N GLU A 172 -8.07 4.99 11.31
CA GLU A 172 -7.70 3.68 10.79
C GLU A 172 -7.00 2.90 11.90
N PRO A 173 -7.21 1.57 12.01
CA PRO A 173 -6.49 0.77 12.97
C PRO A 173 -4.98 0.79 12.69
N PRO A 174 -4.15 0.60 13.71
CA PRO A 174 -2.73 0.35 13.50
C PRO A 174 -2.55 -0.93 12.67
N ALA A 175 -1.70 -0.84 11.65
CA ALA A 175 -1.27 -1.99 10.85
C ALA A 175 0.19 -2.32 11.20
N MET A 176 0.59 -3.56 11.05
CA MET A 176 1.99 -3.94 11.18
C MET A 176 2.61 -4.07 9.78
N ALA A 177 3.78 -3.50 9.56
CA ALA A 177 4.54 -3.75 8.35
C ALA A 177 5.26 -5.10 8.46
N HIS A 178 5.74 -5.63 7.34
CA HIS A 178 6.39 -6.94 7.29
C HIS A 178 7.71 -7.02 8.10
N ASP A 179 8.30 -5.87 8.42
CA ASP A 179 9.48 -5.73 9.28
C ASP A 179 9.12 -5.67 10.78
N GLY A 180 7.83 -5.74 11.12
CA GLY A 180 7.32 -5.66 12.48
C GLY A 180 7.09 -4.25 13.00
N THR A 181 7.32 -3.21 12.19
CA THR A 181 7.03 -1.82 12.58
C THR A 181 5.52 -1.57 12.59
N VAL A 182 5.04 -0.80 13.56
CA VAL A 182 3.62 -0.42 13.64
C VAL A 182 3.42 0.87 12.84
N VAL A 183 2.57 0.79 11.82
CA VAL A 183 2.15 1.93 11.00
C VAL A 183 0.79 2.37 11.50
N GLN A 184 0.71 3.61 11.99
CA GLN A 184 -0.52 4.22 12.44
C GLN A 184 -0.73 5.56 11.74
N THR A 185 -1.97 5.86 11.35
CA THR A 185 -2.29 7.15 10.76
C THR A 185 -2.33 8.25 11.82
N SER A 186 -1.82 9.44 11.49
CA SER A 186 -1.84 10.61 12.38
C SER A 186 -3.23 11.26 12.50
N ARG A 187 -4.19 10.83 11.68
CA ARG A 187 -5.54 11.38 11.66
C ARG A 187 -6.40 10.73 12.75
N MET A 188 -6.65 11.48 13.82
CA MET A 188 -7.51 11.06 14.93
C MET A 188 -9.00 11.07 14.55
N GLY A 189 -9.76 10.13 15.11
CA GLY A 189 -11.20 9.92 14.91
C GLY A 189 -12.08 10.95 15.59
N ARG A 190 -13.37 10.94 15.22
CA ARG A 190 -14.36 11.94 15.65
C ARG A 190 -14.63 11.84 17.15
N VAL A 191 -14.73 13.00 17.78
CA VAL A 191 -14.69 13.22 19.22
C VAL A 191 -16.11 13.29 19.79
N ASP A 192 -16.94 12.28 19.51
CA ASP A 192 -18.37 12.39 19.85
C ASP A 192 -18.64 12.08 21.34
N SER A 193 -17.70 11.45 22.04
CA SER A 193 -17.82 11.16 23.47
C SER A 193 -17.44 12.38 24.35
N PRO A 194 -18.06 12.55 25.53
CA PRO A 194 -17.67 13.59 26.50
C PRO A 194 -16.21 13.50 26.94
N ALA A 195 -15.69 12.27 27.10
CA ALA A 195 -14.29 12.02 27.45
C ALA A 195 -13.35 12.42 26.30
N GLY A 196 -13.72 12.07 25.07
CA GLY A 196 -13.01 12.49 23.87
C GLY A 196 -12.91 14.01 23.78
N ARG A 197 -14.01 14.73 24.06
CA ARG A 197 -14.03 16.21 23.96
C ARG A 197 -13.06 16.85 24.94
N LYS A 198 -12.99 16.33 26.17
CA LYS A 198 -12.02 16.78 27.18
C LYS A 198 -10.57 16.53 26.76
N MET A 199 -10.27 15.32 26.26
CA MET A 199 -8.92 15.00 25.79
C MET A 199 -8.51 15.82 24.56
N ALA A 200 -9.46 16.08 23.65
CA ALA A 200 -9.21 16.92 22.48
C ALA A 200 -8.86 18.36 22.86
N ALA A 201 -9.49 18.91 23.90
CA ALA A 201 -9.15 20.23 24.41
C ALA A 201 -7.72 20.26 25.02
N ILE A 202 -7.37 19.25 25.82
CA ILE A 202 -6.04 19.13 26.44
C ILE A 202 -4.94 19.03 25.37
N GLU A 203 -5.13 18.19 24.36
CA GLU A 203 -4.15 18.03 23.29
C GLU A 203 -4.07 19.26 22.37
N ALA A 204 -5.18 19.95 22.10
CA ALA A 204 -5.16 21.22 21.37
C ALA A 204 -4.34 22.28 22.11
N GLU A 205 -4.47 22.34 23.44
CA GLU A 205 -3.64 23.21 24.28
C GLU A 205 -2.16 22.82 24.21
N GLN A 206 -1.84 21.52 24.32
CA GLN A 206 -0.46 21.03 24.20
C GLN A 206 0.14 21.29 22.82
N ALA A 207 -0.63 21.11 21.74
CA ALA A 207 -0.20 21.38 20.38
C ALA A 207 0.05 22.88 20.15
N ALA A 208 -0.80 23.75 20.71
CA ALA A 208 -0.57 25.19 20.69
C ALA A 208 0.71 25.58 21.43
N LYS A 209 0.99 24.96 22.60
CA LYS A 209 2.25 25.17 23.34
C LYS A 209 3.47 24.73 22.53
N ARG A 210 3.45 23.53 21.95
CA ARG A 210 4.55 23.02 21.10
C ARG A 210 4.79 23.90 19.88
N LYS A 211 3.73 24.34 19.20
CA LYS A 211 3.84 25.25 18.06
C LYS A 211 4.46 26.59 18.49
N ALA A 212 4.05 27.15 19.61
CA ALA A 212 4.61 28.39 20.13
C ALA A 212 6.10 28.25 20.50
N GLU A 213 6.50 27.11 21.08
CA GLU A 213 7.91 26.79 21.36
C GLU A 213 8.75 26.65 20.08
N ASP A 214 8.21 25.96 19.06
CA ASP A 214 8.87 25.80 17.77
C ASP A 214 8.98 27.13 17.00
N ASP A 215 7.94 27.96 17.04
CA ASP A 215 7.96 29.31 16.46
C ASP A 215 8.98 30.21 17.15
N LYS A 216 9.07 30.12 18.50
CA LYS A 216 10.09 30.82 19.27
C LYS A 216 11.50 30.35 18.91
N ARG A 217 11.74 29.04 18.82
CA ARG A 217 13.03 28.47 18.41
C ARG A 217 13.43 28.94 17.01
N ARG A 218 12.49 28.92 16.06
CA ARG A 218 12.73 29.41 14.69
C ARG A 218 13.03 30.90 14.66
N ALA A 219 12.34 31.71 15.45
CA ALA A 219 12.61 33.15 15.55
C ALA A 219 13.98 33.45 16.16
N GLU A 220 14.40 32.70 17.19
CA GLU A 220 15.73 32.82 17.79
C GLU A 220 16.84 32.42 16.81
N GLU A 221 16.63 31.33 16.05
CA GLU A 221 17.56 30.89 15.01
C GLU A 221 17.69 31.93 13.87
N GLN A 222 16.57 32.49 13.40
CA GLN A 222 16.57 33.56 12.40
C GLN A 222 17.31 34.82 12.91
N LYS A 223 17.10 35.21 14.17
CA LYS A 223 17.85 36.32 14.79
C LYS A 223 19.35 36.03 14.84
N ARG A 224 19.74 34.79 15.18
CA ARG A 224 21.16 34.39 15.20
C ARG A 224 21.77 34.46 13.81
N LEU A 225 21.08 33.94 12.80
CA LEU A 225 21.53 34.00 11.40
C LEU A 225 21.64 35.44 10.90
N ALA A 226 20.65 36.29 11.17
CA ALA A 226 20.68 37.70 10.80
C ALA A 226 21.84 38.45 11.48
N LYS A 227 22.16 38.13 12.74
CA LYS A 227 23.31 38.70 13.44
C LYS A 227 24.63 38.28 12.79
N LEU A 228 24.79 37.00 12.45
CA LEU A 228 25.98 36.50 11.76
C LEU A 228 26.15 37.17 10.38
N GLN A 229 25.07 37.28 9.61
CA GLN A 229 25.08 37.99 8.32
C GLN A 229 25.44 39.47 8.47
N ALA A 230 24.94 40.14 9.51
CA ALA A 230 25.28 41.54 9.77
C ALA A 230 26.76 41.72 10.21
N GLU A 231 27.31 40.77 10.98
CA GLU A 231 28.73 40.75 11.34
C GLU A 231 29.63 40.47 10.12
N GLU A 232 29.23 39.54 9.25
CA GLU A 232 29.93 39.28 7.97
C GLU A 232 29.87 40.49 7.03
N ALA A 233 28.72 41.15 6.91
CA ALA A 233 28.58 42.36 6.10
C ALA A 233 29.43 43.53 6.63
N LYS A 234 29.56 43.66 7.95
CA LYS A 234 30.47 44.66 8.57
C LYS A 234 31.93 44.36 8.26
N LYS A 235 32.36 43.10 8.39
CA LYS A 235 33.72 42.68 8.03
C LYS A 235 34.01 42.93 6.55
N ALA A 236 33.09 42.56 5.66
CA ALA A 236 33.22 42.82 4.23
C ALA A 236 33.31 44.33 3.90
N ALA A 237 32.57 45.17 4.62
CA ALA A 237 32.64 46.63 4.45
C ALA A 237 33.94 47.24 4.98
N GLU A 238 34.50 46.71 6.07
CA GLU A 238 35.82 47.11 6.58
C GLU A 238 36.95 46.67 5.64
N GLU A 239 36.87 45.45 5.11
CA GLU A 239 37.80 44.93 4.09
C GLU A 239 37.73 45.73 2.79
N ALA A 240 36.53 46.10 2.33
CA ALA A 240 36.35 46.96 1.16
C ALA A 240 36.95 48.36 1.37
N LYS A 241 36.77 48.96 2.55
CA LYS A 241 37.38 50.25 2.90
C LYS A 241 38.91 50.16 3.01
N ALA A 242 39.45 49.05 3.51
CA ALA A 242 40.89 48.81 3.53
C ALA A 242 41.46 48.64 2.12
N ALA A 243 40.76 47.95 1.22
CA ALA A 243 41.15 47.80 -0.18
C ALA A 243 41.12 49.15 -0.94
N GLU A 244 40.14 50.00 -0.66
CA GLU A 244 40.03 51.34 -1.26
C GLU A 244 41.13 52.29 -0.76
N ALA A 245 41.52 52.20 0.51
CA ALA A 245 42.64 52.96 1.07
C ALA A 245 44.01 52.54 0.49
N VAL A 246 44.17 51.26 0.12
CA VAL A 246 45.38 50.76 -0.55
C VAL A 246 45.42 51.20 -2.02
N ALA A 247 44.28 51.31 -2.69
CA ALA A 247 44.19 51.80 -4.07
C ALA A 247 44.47 53.32 -4.20
N ALA A 248 44.23 54.11 -3.16
CA ALA A 248 44.50 55.55 -3.14
C ALA A 248 45.98 55.92 -2.90
N ALA A 249 46.87 54.94 -2.69
CA ALA A 249 48.29 55.17 -2.37
C ALA A 249 49.27 54.78 -3.50
N ALA A 250 48.81 54.43 -4.70
CA ALA A 250 49.68 54.13 -5.83
C ALA A 250 49.96 55.38 -6.69
N PRO A 251 51.22 55.71 -7.05
CA PRO A 251 51.52 56.86 -7.89
C PRO A 251 51.17 56.56 -9.36
N VAL A 252 50.73 57.60 -10.07
CA VAL A 252 50.38 57.59 -11.48
C VAL A 252 51.63 57.91 -12.28
N ASP A 253 51.96 57.09 -13.29
CA ASP A 253 52.78 57.53 -14.42
C ASP A 253 52.28 56.94 -15.74
N GLU A 254 52.06 57.85 -16.69
CA GLU A 254 51.83 57.70 -18.13
C GLU A 254 53.11 57.12 -18.82
N ALA A 255 53.20 56.56 -20.03
CA ALA A 255 52.35 56.31 -21.19
C ALA A 255 53.09 55.28 -22.13
N THR A 256 52.28 54.47 -22.85
CA THR A 256 52.37 53.82 -24.21
C THR A 256 53.59 53.98 -25.15
N PRO A 257 53.68 53.28 -26.34
CA PRO A 257 53.23 51.92 -26.76
C PRO A 257 54.29 51.18 -27.67
N THR A 258 54.05 49.92 -28.09
CA THR A 258 54.03 49.49 -29.53
C THR A 258 53.97 47.96 -29.76
N ALA A 259 53.00 47.60 -30.62
CA ALA A 259 53.09 46.73 -31.80
C ALA A 259 53.19 45.18 -31.73
N LYS A 260 52.21 44.62 -32.45
CA LYS A 260 52.21 43.51 -33.43
C LYS A 260 51.75 42.11 -32.99
N ALA A 261 50.83 41.64 -33.83
CA ALA A 261 50.12 40.38 -33.83
C ALA A 261 50.99 39.20 -34.31
N GLU A 262 50.72 38.01 -33.78
CA GLU A 262 50.60 36.78 -34.57
C GLU A 262 49.99 35.66 -33.70
N GLU A 263 48.93 35.05 -34.23
CA GLU A 263 48.12 33.99 -33.62
C GLU A 263 48.63 32.62 -34.09
N LYS A 264 49.00 31.74 -33.14
CA LYS A 264 49.07 30.28 -33.34
C LYS A 264 48.66 29.58 -32.03
N PRO A 265 47.70 28.63 -32.05
CA PRO A 265 47.32 27.90 -30.84
C PRO A 265 47.94 26.50 -30.81
N GLY A 266 48.43 26.13 -29.62
CA GLY A 266 48.73 24.77 -29.19
C GLY A 266 49.01 24.86 -27.68
N LEU A 267 48.61 23.94 -26.81
CA LEU A 267 48.01 22.63 -26.92
C LEU A 267 47.53 22.29 -25.49
N LEU A 268 46.57 21.37 -25.36
CA LEU A 268 46.18 20.65 -24.12
C LEU A 268 45.23 21.43 -23.19
N GLY A 269 44.03 20.96 -22.87
CA GLY A 269 43.39 19.71 -23.18
C GLY A 269 42.12 19.59 -22.35
N GLY A 270 41.11 18.89 -22.87
CA GLY A 270 40.03 18.38 -22.04
C GLY A 270 38.62 18.57 -22.58
N VAL A 271 38.12 17.49 -23.19
CA VAL A 271 36.71 17.05 -23.16
C VAL A 271 35.76 17.67 -24.20
N ARG A 272 35.71 17.02 -25.37
CA ARG A 272 34.46 16.84 -26.14
C ARG A 272 34.44 15.50 -26.88
N LYS A 273 33.48 14.65 -26.54
CA LYS A 273 32.92 13.53 -27.34
C LYS A 273 31.66 13.08 -26.57
N ARG A 274 30.45 12.95 -27.11
CA ARG A 274 29.92 12.86 -28.47
C ARG A 274 28.46 13.36 -28.43
N PHE A 275 28.07 14.21 -29.37
CA PHE A 275 26.68 14.35 -29.81
C PHE A 275 26.69 14.55 -31.32
N GLY A 276 25.80 13.83 -32.01
CA GLY A 276 25.47 14.06 -33.42
C GLY A 276 25.44 12.79 -34.27
N ASN A 277 24.24 12.24 -34.49
CA ASN A 277 23.53 12.19 -35.79
C ASN A 277 22.62 10.95 -35.86
N ILE A 278 21.29 11.10 -35.97
CA ILE A 278 20.45 11.57 -37.10
C ILE A 278 20.14 10.41 -38.08
N PHE A 279 18.85 10.05 -38.10
CA PHE A 279 18.02 9.48 -39.18
C PHE A 279 18.34 8.11 -39.81
N GLY A 280 17.28 7.30 -39.96
CA GLY A 280 17.15 6.34 -41.06
C GLY A 280 16.34 5.08 -40.74
N SER A 281 15.03 5.14 -41.05
CA SER A 281 14.07 4.05 -41.35
C SER A 281 13.71 3.02 -40.27
#